data_AF-A0A4P0XYR9-F1
#
_entry.id   AF-A0A4P0XYR9-F1
#
_cell.length_a   1.000
_cell.length_b   1.000
_cell.length_c   1.000
_cell.angle_alpha   90.00
_cell.angle_beta   90.00
_cell.angle_gamma   90.00
#
_symmetry.space_group_name_H-M   'P 1'
#
loop_
_entity.id
_entity.type
_entity.pdbx_description
1 polymer ?
#
loop_
_entity_poly.entity_id
_entity_poly.type
_entity_poly.pdbx_seq_one_letter_code
_entity_poly.pdbx_strand_id
1 'polypeptide(L)' 'MPLLGDLIICRQVVEQEASEQGKPLEAHWAHMVVHGSLHLLGYDHIEDDEAEEMEALKQR' A
#
# COMPACT_ATOMS: atom_id res chain seq x y z
N MET A 1 -17.04 4.37 -13.23
CA MET A 1 -15.58 4.55 -13.02
C MET A 1 -14.86 3.78 -14.11
N PRO A 2 -13.87 4.38 -14.78
CA PRO A 2 -12.97 3.64 -15.67
C PRO A 2 -12.17 2.60 -14.87
N LEU A 3 -11.72 1.55 -15.55
CA LEU A 3 -10.78 0.58 -14.99
C LEU A 3 -9.46 1.29 -14.69
N LEU A 4 -9.03 1.28 -13.41
CA LEU A 4 -7.81 1.97 -12.97
C LEU A 4 -6.54 1.17 -13.32
N GLY A 5 -6.65 -0.15 -13.43
CA GLY A 5 -5.55 -1.07 -13.73
C GLY A 5 -5.63 -2.33 -12.89
N ASP A 6 -4.57 -3.15 -12.97
CA ASP A 6 -4.44 -4.39 -12.20
C ASP A 6 -3.42 -4.21 -11.07
N LEU A 7 -3.73 -4.76 -9.90
CA LEU A 7 -2.82 -4.82 -8.76
C LEU A 7 -2.38 -6.26 -8.53
N ILE A 8 -1.07 -6.52 -8.64
CA ILE A 8 -0.48 -7.85 -8.46
C ILE A 8 0.34 -7.83 -7.18
N ILE A 9 -0.02 -8.69 -6.22
CA ILE A 9 0.64 -8.77 -4.91
C ILE A 9 1.17 -10.20 -4.70
N CYS A 10 2.45 -10.31 -4.33
CA CYS A 10 3.08 -11.58 -4.02
C CYS A 10 2.84 -11.97 -2.55
N ARG A 11 2.02 -12.98 -2.32
CA ARG A 11 1.66 -13.44 -0.97
C ARG A 11 2.90 -13.77 -0.10
N GLN A 12 3.86 -14.49 -0.66
CA GLN A 12 5.04 -14.95 0.09
C GLN A 12 5.87 -13.78 0.62
N VAL A 13 5.96 -12.70 -0.18
CA VAL A 13 6.67 -11.48 0.22
C VAL A 13 5.90 -10.76 1.33
N VAL A 14 4.58 -10.63 1.21
CA VAL A 14 3.74 -10.01 2.25
C VAL A 14 3.83 -10.78 3.57
N GLU A 15 3.80 -12.11 3.54
CA GLU A 15 3.94 -12.94 4.74
C GLU A 15 5.33 -12.79 5.39
N GLN A 16 6.38 -12.77 4.57
CA GLN A 16 7.75 -12.57 5.03
C GLN A 16 7.90 -11.18 5.69
N GLU A 17 7.50 -10.12 5.00
CA GLU A 17 7.62 -8.74 5.48
C GLU A 17 6.79 -8.50 6.75
N ALA A 18 5.56 -9.03 6.80
CA ALA A 18 4.72 -8.93 8.01
C ALA A 18 5.41 -9.58 9.21
N SER A 19 6.04 -10.75 9.00
CA SER A 19 6.82 -11.43 10.04
C SER A 19 8.07 -10.64 10.44
N GLU A 20 8.84 -10.12 9.48
CA GLU A 20 10.07 -9.35 9.73
C GLU A 20 9.79 -8.03 10.46
N GLN A 21 8.66 -7.39 10.16
CA GLN A 21 8.23 -6.13 10.77
C GLN A 21 7.40 -6.33 12.05
N GLY A 22 7.11 -7.58 12.43
CA GLY A 22 6.26 -7.90 13.59
C GLY A 22 4.83 -7.37 13.46
N LYS A 23 4.32 -7.21 12.24
CA LYS A 23 2.99 -6.68 11.95
C LYS A 23 1.97 -7.83 11.84
N PRO A 24 0.71 -7.60 12.25
CA PRO A 24 -0.37 -8.52 11.91
C PRO A 24 -0.47 -8.68 10.40
N LEU A 25 -0.52 -9.93 9.92
CA LEU A 25 -0.56 -10.24 8.49
C LEU A 25 -1.71 -9.52 7.76
N GLU A 26 -2.89 -9.49 8.37
CA GLU A 26 -4.07 -8.80 7.83
C GLU A 26 -3.84 -7.29 7.68
N ALA A 27 -3.14 -6.67 8.64
CA ALA A 27 -2.80 -5.25 8.57
C ALA A 27 -1.80 -4.97 7.44
N HIS A 28 -0.84 -5.87 7.22
CA HIS A 28 0.13 -5.71 6.13
C HIS A 28 -0.53 -5.90 4.75
N TRP A 29 -1.46 -6.84 4.63
CA TRP A 29 -2.30 -6.98 3.43
C TRP A 29 -3.13 -5.74 3.15
N ALA A 30 -3.81 -5.19 4.17
CA ALA A 30 -4.59 -3.97 4.03
C ALA A 30 -3.71 -2.80 3.57
N HIS A 31 -2.52 -2.65 4.14
CA HIS A 31 -1.55 -1.65 3.70
C HIS A 31 -1.23 -1.80 2.21
N MET A 32 -0.87 -3.00 1.76
CA MET A 32 -0.45 -3.24 0.38
C MET A 32 -1.56 -3.01 -0.64
N VAL A 33 -2.80 -3.38 -0.30
CA VAL A 33 -3.94 -3.13 -1.17
C VAL A 33 -4.25 -1.63 -1.26
N VAL A 34 -4.25 -0.91 -0.13
CA VAL A 34 -4.53 0.53 -0.10
C VAL A 34 -3.43 1.31 -0.83
N HIS A 35 -2.16 1.03 -0.52
CA HIS A 35 -1.02 1.66 -1.16
C HIS A 35 -0.98 1.38 -2.68
N GLY A 36 -1.18 0.13 -3.09
CA GLY A 36 -1.26 -0.22 -4.50
C GLY A 36 -2.45 0.44 -5.22
N SER A 37 -3.59 0.59 -4.54
CA SER A 37 -4.75 1.29 -5.09
C SER A 37 -4.49 2.79 -5.25
N LEU A 38 -3.75 3.42 -4.33
CA LEU A 38 -3.37 4.82 -4.42
C LEU A 38 -2.41 5.08 -5.59
N HIS A 39 -1.47 4.16 -5.81
CA HIS A 39 -0.62 4.19 -7.00
C HIS A 39 -1.43 4.14 -8.30
N LEU A 40 -2.45 3.27 -8.38
CA LEU A 40 -3.34 3.21 -9.54
C LEU A 40 -4.19 4.49 -9.74
N LEU A 41 -4.37 5.27 -8.67
CA LEU A 41 -5.03 6.58 -8.73
C LEU A 41 -4.09 7.72 -9.12
N GLY A 42 -2.79 7.45 -9.26
CA GLY A 42 -1.79 8.42 -9.70
C GLY A 42 -1.03 9.13 -8.59
N TYR A 43 -1.15 8.67 -7.34
CA TYR A 43 -0.31 9.14 -6.22
C TYR A 43 1.01 8.36 -6.22
N ASP A 44 2.17 9.02 -6.20
CA ASP A 44 3.48 8.37 -6.27
C ASP A 44 4.39 8.78 -5.11
N HIS A 45 5.16 7.84 -4.58
CA HIS A 45 5.99 8.04 -3.38
C HIS A 45 7.38 8.61 -3.71
N ILE A 46 7.57 9.14 -4.92
CA ILE A 46 8.87 9.61 -5.41
C ILE A 46 9.11 11.08 -5.03
N GLU A 47 8.05 11.86 -4.79
CA GLU A 47 8.18 13.23 -4.29
C GLU A 47 7.87 13.24 -2.78
N ASP A 48 8.85 13.66 -1.96
CA ASP A 48 8.79 13.69 -0.49
C ASP A 48 7.52 14.41 0.05
N ASP A 49 6.97 15.31 -0.75
CA ASP A 49 5.79 16.12 -0.47
C ASP A 49 4.48 15.29 -0.54
N GLU A 50 4.41 14.24 -1.36
CA GLU A 50 3.23 13.34 -1.48
C GLU A 50 3.21 12.25 -0.40
N ALA A 51 4.37 11.96 0.21
CA ALA A 51 4.47 10.98 1.29
C ALA A 51 3.72 11.42 2.56
N GLU A 52 3.72 12.73 2.87
CA GLU A 52 2.99 13.29 4.02
C GLU A 52 1.46 13.24 3.82
N GLU A 53 0.94 13.51 2.62
CA GLU A 53 -0.49 13.41 2.32
C GLU A 53 -0.98 11.95 2.41
N MET A 54 -0.17 11.00 1.96
CA MET A 54 -0.54 9.59 2.02
C MET A 54 -0.54 9.03 3.46
N GLU A 55 0.41 9.44 4.30
CA GLU A 55 0.42 9.08 5.73
C GLU A 55 -0.83 9.62 6.45
N ALA A 56 -1.24 10.86 6.16
CA ALA A 56 -2.43 11.47 6.76
C ALA A 56 -3.74 10.73 6.41
N LEU A 57 -3.82 10.12 5.22
CA LEU A 57 -4.96 9.29 4.80
C LEU A 57 -4.92 7.88 5.38
N LYS A 58 -3.73 7.32 5.67
CA LYS A 58 -3.58 5.98 6.28
C LYS A 58 -3.92 5.93 7.77
N GLN A 59 -4.03 7.06 8.46
CA GLN A 59 -4.30 7.16 9.91
C GLN A 59 -5.77 7.45 10.30
N ARG A 60 -6.72 7.38 9.36
CA ARG A 60 -8.17 7.49 9.63
C ARG A 60 -8.91 6.20 9.30
#